data_AF-A0A2G6CDH2-F1
#
_entry.id   AF-A0A2G6CDH2-F1
#
_cell.length_a   1.000
_cell.length_b   1.000
_cell.length_c   1.000
_cell.angle_alpha   90.00
_cell.angle_beta   90.00
_cell.angle_gamma   90.00
#
_symmetry.space_group_name_H-M   'P 1'
#
loop_
_entity.id
_entity.type
_entity.pdbx_description
1 polymer ?
#
loop_
_entity_poly.entity_id
_entity_poly.type
_entity_poly.pdbx_seq_one_letter_code
_entity_poly.pdbx_strand_id
1 'polypeptide(L)'
;MTPEFYKALSVAALILTSTSASANSLRFTDAAAMYCPNEWAKLTSLKPELLENAKPLVTDPSLDPATSEAFTKYGLWSIALAGHVESVIGLQQKQERATLFATAIAFYEWSSCLPLTHAEEARVIEILRGQRPSLSEEQLRSIVFEAHEKYECMQFEQASLKIFQLDPESETFDADFNAILSTSLQECN
;
A
#
# COMPACT_ATOMS: atom_id res chain seq x y z
N MET A 1 -6.17 -17.87 -8.43
CA MET A 1 -5.40 -17.05 -7.48
C MET A 1 -4.60 -17.98 -6.59
N THR A 2 -3.26 -17.93 -6.64
CA THR A 2 -2.40 -18.90 -5.96
C THR A 2 -2.17 -18.51 -4.48
N PRO A 3 -1.91 -19.48 -3.59
CA PRO A 3 -1.58 -19.24 -2.19
C PRO A 3 -0.35 -18.34 -1.95
N GLU A 4 0.49 -18.14 -2.97
CA GLU A 4 1.72 -17.36 -2.90
C GLU A 4 1.47 -15.84 -2.89
N PHE A 5 0.37 -15.39 -3.51
CA PHE A 5 -0.04 -13.98 -3.48
C PHE A 5 -0.34 -13.50 -2.05
N TYR A 6 -0.96 -14.36 -1.24
CA TYR A 6 -1.25 -14.07 0.18
C TYR A 6 0.00 -14.00 1.06
N LYS A 7 1.10 -14.68 0.68
CA LYS A 7 2.37 -14.62 1.41
C LYS A 7 3.17 -13.36 1.10
N ALA A 8 3.12 -12.86 -0.14
CA ALA A 8 3.84 -11.63 -0.53
C ALA A 8 3.26 -10.39 0.20
N LEU A 9 1.95 -10.33 0.40
CA LEU A 9 1.29 -9.24 1.14
C LEU A 9 1.63 -9.20 2.65
N SER A 10 2.10 -10.32 3.23
CA SER A 10 2.55 -10.36 4.64
C SER A 10 3.91 -9.69 4.88
N VAL A 11 4.66 -9.31 3.84
CA VAL A 11 5.99 -8.69 3.98
C VAL A 11 5.91 -7.20 4.35
N ALA A 12 4.76 -6.54 4.08
CA ALA A 12 4.50 -5.16 4.50
C ALA A 12 4.44 -4.98 6.04
N ALA A 13 4.43 -6.08 6.80
CA ALA A 13 4.41 -6.09 8.27
C ALA A 13 5.79 -5.86 8.93
N LEU A 14 6.84 -5.52 8.18
CA LEU A 14 8.14 -5.15 8.76
C LEU A 14 8.28 -3.63 8.98
N ILE A 15 7.23 -2.96 9.48
CA ILE A 15 7.40 -1.65 10.11
C ILE A 15 7.97 -1.92 11.50
N LEU A 16 9.27 -1.64 11.67
CA LEU A 16 10.02 -1.78 12.91
C LEU A 16 9.21 -1.26 14.10
N THR A 17 8.69 -2.17 14.92
CA THR A 17 8.18 -1.84 16.25
C THR A 17 9.38 -1.69 17.20
N SER A 18 10.13 -0.59 17.07
CA SER A 18 11.07 -0.18 18.11
C SER A 18 10.31 0.63 19.16
N THR A 19 10.21 0.07 20.36
CA THR A 19 9.65 0.72 21.55
C THR A 19 10.66 1.74 22.11
N SER A 20 10.84 2.85 21.41
CA SER A 20 11.45 4.05 21.97
C SER A 20 10.81 5.30 21.36
N ALA A 21 9.88 5.91 22.10
CA ALA A 21 9.34 7.21 21.76
C ALA A 21 10.48 8.24 21.84
N SER A 22 11.09 8.57 20.70
CA SER A 22 11.96 9.74 20.56
C SER A 22 11.11 10.97 20.23
N ALA A 23 11.60 12.16 20.57
CA ALA A 23 10.90 13.44 20.40
C ALA A 23 10.59 13.82 18.94
N ASN A 24 10.95 12.99 17.96
CA ASN A 24 10.78 13.23 16.52
C ASN A 24 9.80 12.26 15.83
N SER A 25 8.97 11.51 16.57
CA SER A 25 7.97 10.64 15.94
C SER A 25 6.87 11.46 15.27
N LEU A 26 6.83 11.49 13.94
CA LEU A 26 5.67 11.98 13.20
C LEU A 26 4.54 10.97 13.37
N ARG A 27 3.35 11.42 13.77
CA ARG A 27 2.20 10.52 13.84
C ARG A 27 1.83 10.11 12.41
N PHE A 28 1.46 8.85 12.23
CA PHE A 28 1.04 8.33 10.93
C PHE A 28 -0.07 9.18 10.30
N THR A 29 -1.03 9.64 11.10
CA THR A 29 -2.11 10.53 10.65
C THR A 29 -1.61 11.87 10.12
N ASP A 30 -0.60 12.44 10.75
CA ASP A 30 -0.03 13.73 10.38
C ASP A 30 0.77 13.59 9.09
N ALA A 31 1.54 12.50 8.96
CA ALA A 31 2.26 12.15 7.73
C ALA A 31 1.30 11.91 6.56
N ALA A 32 0.24 11.12 6.77
CA ALA A 32 -0.76 10.82 5.76
C ALA A 32 -1.46 12.08 5.24
N ALA A 33 -1.83 12.97 6.16
CA ALA A 33 -2.46 14.26 5.82
C ALA A 33 -1.49 15.25 5.15
N MET A 34 -0.18 15.10 5.35
CA MET A 34 0.82 15.99 4.74
C MET A 34 1.05 15.69 3.26
N TYR A 35 1.16 14.41 2.87
CA TYR A 35 1.50 14.05 1.48
C TYR A 35 0.29 14.06 0.54
N CYS A 36 -0.85 13.51 0.97
CA CYS A 36 -2.04 13.32 0.13
C CYS A 36 -3.31 13.67 0.92
N PRO A 37 -3.51 14.95 1.28
CA PRO A 37 -4.55 15.37 2.21
C PRO A 37 -5.97 15.02 1.76
N ASN A 38 -6.25 15.12 0.45
CA ASN A 38 -7.59 14.90 -0.08
C ASN A 38 -7.95 13.41 -0.09
N GLU A 39 -7.01 12.58 -0.54
CA GLU A 39 -7.15 11.13 -0.63
C GLU A 39 -7.23 10.52 0.78
N TRP A 40 -6.40 11.01 1.70
CA TRP A 40 -6.46 10.62 3.11
C TRP A 40 -7.79 11.02 3.77
N ALA A 41 -8.31 12.23 3.49
CA ALA A 41 -9.60 12.66 4.02
C ALA A 41 -10.76 11.78 3.50
N LYS A 42 -10.73 11.43 2.20
CA LYS A 42 -11.68 10.46 1.63
C LYS A 42 -11.61 9.12 2.35
N LEU A 43 -10.41 8.55 2.48
CA LEU A 43 -10.23 7.24 3.10
C LEU A 43 -10.70 7.23 4.56
N THR A 44 -10.35 8.24 5.36
CA THR A 44 -10.74 8.33 6.77
C THR A 44 -12.22 8.60 6.98
N SER A 45 -12.92 9.19 6.00
CA SER A 45 -14.39 9.29 6.02
C SER A 45 -15.08 7.94 5.84
N LEU A 46 -14.43 6.99 5.16
CA LEU A 46 -14.94 5.64 4.92
C LEU A 46 -14.49 4.64 6.00
N LYS A 47 -13.27 4.82 6.50
CA LYS A 47 -12.62 3.96 7.51
C LYS A 47 -12.08 4.78 8.68
N PRO A 48 -12.95 5.29 9.57
CA PRO A 48 -12.52 6.10 10.71
C PRO A 48 -11.62 5.32 11.69
N GLU A 49 -11.74 3.99 11.74
CA GLU A 49 -10.90 3.12 12.57
C GLU A 49 -9.41 3.17 12.20
N LEU A 50 -9.06 3.64 11.00
CA LEU A 50 -7.66 3.89 10.63
C LEU A 50 -7.05 5.01 11.48
N LEU A 51 -7.85 5.99 11.93
CA LEU A 51 -7.39 7.04 12.83
C LEU A 51 -7.13 6.49 14.24
N GLU A 52 -7.97 5.54 14.69
CA GLU A 52 -7.87 4.94 16.01
C GLU A 52 -6.72 3.93 16.12
N ASN A 53 -6.43 3.22 15.03
CA ASN A 53 -5.38 2.20 14.97
C ASN A 53 -4.05 2.72 14.42
N ALA A 54 -3.96 3.99 14.05
CA ALA A 54 -2.74 4.62 13.54
C ALA A 54 -1.63 4.58 14.59
N LYS A 55 -0.71 3.63 14.44
CA LYS A 55 0.54 3.61 15.23
C LYS A 55 1.47 4.71 14.72
N PRO A 56 2.24 5.36 15.60
CA PRO A 56 3.25 6.32 15.17
C PRO A 56 4.27 5.62 14.26
N LEU A 57 4.66 6.31 13.19
CA LEU A 57 5.81 5.90 12.40
C LEU A 57 7.05 6.27 13.22
N VAL A 58 7.73 5.27 13.78
CA VAL A 58 8.95 5.51 14.54
C VAL A 58 10.09 5.67 13.55
N THR A 59 10.46 6.91 13.29
CA THR A 59 11.68 7.25 12.55
C THR A 59 12.85 7.29 13.51
N ASP A 60 13.99 6.73 13.09
CA ASP A 60 15.24 6.83 13.83
C ASP A 60 15.69 8.31 13.84
N PRO A 61 15.82 8.94 15.02
CA PRO A 61 16.16 10.36 15.12
C PRO A 61 17.59 10.68 14.64
N SER A 62 18.42 9.68 14.35
CA SER A 62 19.74 9.85 13.75
C SER A 62 19.70 9.99 12.22
N LEU A 63 18.58 9.71 11.58
CA LEU A 63 18.40 9.87 10.13
C LEU A 63 18.28 11.35 9.77
N ASP A 64 18.83 11.75 8.63
CA ASP A 64 18.58 13.07 8.08
C ASP A 64 17.10 13.24 7.69
N PRO A 65 16.56 14.47 7.67
CA PRO A 65 15.15 14.71 7.41
C PRO A 65 14.64 14.10 6.11
N ALA A 66 15.40 14.23 5.01
CA ALA A 66 14.98 13.73 3.71
C ALA A 66 14.92 12.19 3.66
N THR A 67 15.80 11.51 4.40
CA THR A 67 15.76 10.05 4.55
C THR A 67 14.58 9.60 5.42
N SER A 68 14.28 10.33 6.49
CA SER A 68 13.10 10.08 7.34
C SER A 68 11.79 10.28 6.57
N GLU A 69 11.70 11.33 5.74
CA GLU A 69 10.56 11.60 4.88
C GLU A 69 10.37 10.52 3.82
N ALA A 70 11.43 10.10 3.12
CA ALA A 70 11.36 9.03 2.13
C ALA A 70 10.86 7.71 2.74
N PHE A 71 11.36 7.35 3.93
CA PHE A 71 10.93 6.14 4.63
C PHE A 71 9.48 6.22 5.13
N THR A 72 9.07 7.40 5.62
CA THR A 72 7.70 7.68 6.03
C THR A 72 6.75 7.52 4.85
N LYS A 73 7.06 8.15 3.71
CA LYS A 73 6.27 8.07 2.48
C LYS A 73 6.21 6.64 1.95
N TYR A 74 7.32 5.89 1.99
CA TYR A 74 7.33 4.46 1.66
C TYR A 74 6.35 3.66 2.53
N GLY A 75 6.39 3.85 3.86
CA GLY A 75 5.47 3.16 4.75
C GLY A 75 4.00 3.47 4.48
N LEU A 76 3.66 4.75 4.22
CA LEU A 76 2.32 5.16 3.83
C LEU A 76 1.88 4.51 2.52
N TRP A 77 2.75 4.55 1.51
CA TRP A 77 2.49 3.97 0.20
C TRP A 77 2.28 2.46 0.27
N SER A 78 3.11 1.73 1.01
CA SER A 78 2.93 0.28 1.22
C SER A 78 1.60 -0.05 1.90
N ILE A 79 1.19 0.73 2.89
CA ILE A 79 -0.10 0.55 3.57
C ILE A 79 -1.26 0.86 2.61
N ALA A 80 -1.16 1.93 1.83
CA ALA A 80 -2.19 2.30 0.85
C ALA A 80 -2.35 1.21 -0.22
N LEU A 81 -1.25 0.68 -0.76
CA LEU A 81 -1.24 -0.37 -1.76
C LEU A 81 -1.81 -1.68 -1.21
N ALA A 82 -1.41 -2.09 0.00
CA ALA A 82 -1.93 -3.29 0.65
C ALA A 82 -3.45 -3.17 0.91
N GLY A 83 -3.90 -2.02 1.43
CA GLY A 83 -5.32 -1.75 1.66
C GLY A 83 -6.15 -1.74 0.38
N HIS A 84 -5.59 -1.24 -0.72
CA HIS A 84 -6.20 -1.29 -2.05
C HIS A 84 -6.41 -2.75 -2.50
N VAL A 85 -5.35 -3.55 -2.49
CA VAL A 85 -5.40 -4.95 -2.91
C VAL A 85 -6.37 -5.76 -2.04
N GLU A 86 -6.30 -5.60 -0.72
CA GLU A 86 -7.19 -6.27 0.24
C GLU A 86 -8.66 -5.89 -0.02
N SER A 87 -8.94 -4.61 -0.25
CA SER A 87 -10.31 -4.14 -0.50
C SER A 87 -10.85 -4.69 -1.82
N VAL A 88 -10.03 -4.76 -2.88
CA VAL A 88 -10.41 -5.38 -4.16
C VAL A 88 -10.71 -6.87 -4.00
N ILE A 89 -9.89 -7.62 -3.25
CA ILE A 89 -10.16 -9.03 -2.94
C ILE A 89 -11.48 -9.17 -2.18
N GLY A 90 -11.74 -8.24 -1.25
CA GLY A 90 -12.96 -8.19 -0.46
C GLY A 90 -14.24 -8.04 -1.28
N LEU A 91 -14.19 -7.53 -2.52
CA LEU A 91 -15.38 -7.30 -3.36
C LEU A 91 -16.17 -8.56 -3.71
N GLN A 92 -15.57 -9.75 -3.52
CA GLN A 92 -16.27 -11.03 -3.63
C GLN A 92 -17.34 -11.22 -2.52
N GLN A 93 -17.27 -10.46 -1.43
CA GLN A 93 -18.20 -10.50 -0.31
C GLN A 93 -19.40 -9.58 -0.57
N LYS A 94 -20.55 -10.18 -0.93
CA LYS A 94 -21.76 -9.42 -1.33
C LYS A 94 -22.28 -8.45 -0.28
N GLN A 95 -22.21 -8.80 1.01
CA GLN A 95 -22.88 -8.06 2.08
C GLN A 95 -22.30 -6.66 2.32
N GLU A 96 -21.02 -6.45 2.00
CA GLU A 96 -20.31 -5.18 2.24
C GLU A 96 -19.76 -4.56 0.95
N ARG A 97 -20.16 -5.10 -0.22
CA ARG A 97 -19.51 -4.80 -1.49
C ARG A 97 -19.50 -3.31 -1.82
N ALA A 98 -20.61 -2.59 -1.64
CA ALA A 98 -20.66 -1.14 -1.93
C ALA A 98 -19.64 -0.35 -1.08
N THR A 99 -19.56 -0.64 0.22
CA THR A 99 -18.59 -0.02 1.13
C THR A 99 -17.15 -0.42 0.78
N LEU A 100 -16.90 -1.69 0.50
CA LEU A 100 -15.59 -2.20 0.08
C LEU A 100 -15.16 -1.61 -1.27
N PHE A 101 -16.10 -1.33 -2.16
CA PHE A 101 -15.84 -0.72 -3.47
C PHE A 101 -15.41 0.74 -3.32
N ALA A 102 -16.14 1.54 -2.54
CA ALA A 102 -15.73 2.90 -2.20
C ALA A 102 -14.36 2.92 -1.48
N THR A 103 -14.14 1.97 -0.57
CA THR A 103 -12.87 1.81 0.14
C THR A 103 -11.72 1.44 -0.79
N ALA A 104 -11.94 0.52 -1.74
CA ALA A 104 -10.94 0.11 -2.72
C ALA A 104 -10.52 1.27 -3.63
N ILE A 105 -11.48 2.13 -4.03
CA ILE A 105 -11.20 3.36 -4.78
C ILE A 105 -10.40 4.34 -3.93
N ALA A 106 -10.79 4.58 -2.66
CA ALA A 106 -10.08 5.52 -1.81
C ALA A 106 -8.63 5.08 -1.52
N PHE A 107 -8.39 3.79 -1.30
CA PHE A 107 -7.03 3.26 -1.18
C PHE A 107 -6.25 3.33 -2.49
N TYR A 108 -6.90 3.06 -3.64
CA TYR A 108 -6.26 3.23 -4.95
C TYR A 108 -5.79 4.68 -5.12
N GLU A 109 -6.70 5.65 -5.00
CA GLU A 109 -6.40 7.08 -5.12
C GLU A 109 -5.26 7.49 -4.17
N TRP A 110 -5.28 7.02 -2.93
CA TRP A 110 -4.22 7.31 -1.96
C TRP A 110 -2.87 6.71 -2.35
N SER A 111 -2.84 5.45 -2.79
CA SER A 111 -1.62 4.78 -3.25
C SER A 111 -1.03 5.46 -4.49
N SER A 112 -1.87 5.90 -5.43
CA SER A 112 -1.47 6.61 -6.65
C SER A 112 -0.96 8.02 -6.40
N CYS A 113 -1.33 8.64 -5.28
CA CYS A 113 -0.83 9.95 -4.86
C CYS A 113 0.52 9.87 -4.13
N LEU A 114 0.92 8.67 -3.66
CA LEU A 114 2.12 8.46 -2.85
C LEU A 114 3.36 7.86 -3.57
N PRO A 115 3.54 7.92 -4.92
CA PRO A 115 4.65 7.25 -5.56
C PRO A 115 5.98 7.83 -5.08
N LEU A 116 6.95 6.94 -4.85
CA LEU A 116 8.31 7.33 -4.53
C LEU A 116 9.03 7.77 -5.80
N THR A 117 9.85 8.81 -5.69
CA THR A 117 10.84 9.14 -6.71
C THR A 117 12.03 8.19 -6.59
N HIS A 118 12.81 8.02 -7.66
CA HIS A 118 14.04 7.22 -7.61
C HIS A 118 15.02 7.66 -6.50
N ALA A 119 15.05 8.95 -6.18
CA ALA A 119 15.87 9.48 -5.09
C ALA A 119 15.34 9.06 -3.71
N GLU A 120 14.02 9.06 -3.53
CA GLU A 120 13.38 8.57 -2.30
C GLU A 120 13.58 7.06 -2.14
N GLU A 121 13.43 6.27 -3.22
CA GLU A 121 13.72 4.83 -3.19
C GLU A 121 15.17 4.55 -2.77
N ALA A 122 16.14 5.27 -3.33
CA ALA A 122 17.55 5.09 -2.99
C ALA A 122 17.80 5.30 -1.49
N ARG A 123 17.11 6.27 -0.87
CA ARG A 123 17.19 6.55 0.58
C ARG A 123 16.57 5.43 1.41
N VAL A 124 15.44 4.87 0.99
CA VAL A 124 14.82 3.70 1.65
C VAL A 124 15.80 2.51 1.65
N ILE A 125 16.46 2.28 0.52
CA ILE A 125 17.45 1.21 0.37
C ILE A 125 18.70 1.45 1.23
N GLU A 126 19.16 2.70 1.33
CA GLU A 126 20.31 3.07 2.16
C GLU A 126 20.08 2.74 3.65
N ILE A 127 18.90 3.04 4.19
CA ILE A 127 18.52 2.66 5.56
C ILE A 127 18.64 1.14 5.74
N LEU A 128 18.08 0.38 4.81
CA LEU A 128 18.03 -1.08 4.91
C LEU A 128 19.40 -1.73 4.72
N ARG A 129 20.29 -1.11 3.93
CA ARG A 129 21.68 -1.53 3.82
C ARG A 129 22.41 -1.44 5.15
N GLY A 130 22.17 -0.40 5.94
CA GLY A 130 22.72 -0.28 7.29
C GLY A 130 22.23 -1.40 8.23
N GLN A 131 20.99 -1.86 8.05
CA GLN A 131 20.39 -2.91 8.87
C GLN A 131 20.71 -4.33 8.38
N ARG A 132 20.98 -4.50 7.08
CA ARG A 132 21.23 -5.79 6.41
C ARG A 132 22.46 -5.70 5.51
N PRO A 133 23.67 -5.52 6.08
CA PRO A 133 24.88 -5.29 5.30
C PRO A 133 25.32 -6.49 4.45
N SER A 134 24.78 -7.68 4.71
CA SER A 134 25.07 -8.90 3.95
C SER A 134 24.29 -9.00 2.63
N LEU A 135 23.31 -8.13 2.38
CA LEU A 135 22.50 -8.14 1.17
C LEU A 135 23.03 -7.13 0.14
N SER A 136 23.02 -7.52 -1.13
CA SER A 136 23.30 -6.59 -2.22
C SER A 136 22.19 -5.55 -2.36
N GLU A 137 22.49 -4.43 -3.03
CA GLU A 137 21.45 -3.44 -3.35
C GLU A 137 20.29 -4.04 -4.12
N GLU A 138 20.58 -4.89 -5.11
CA GLU A 138 19.58 -5.60 -5.91
C GLU A 138 18.66 -6.47 -5.04
N GLN A 139 19.24 -7.22 -4.10
CA GLN A 139 18.47 -8.03 -3.15
C GLN A 139 17.60 -7.17 -2.24
N LEU A 140 18.11 -6.03 -1.77
CA LEU A 140 17.34 -5.10 -0.96
C LEU A 140 16.18 -4.49 -1.75
N ARG A 141 16.42 -4.06 -3.00
CA ARG A 141 15.37 -3.53 -3.88
C ARG A 141 14.28 -4.57 -4.12
N SER A 142 14.68 -5.78 -4.48
CA SER A 142 13.75 -6.88 -4.66
C SER A 142 12.93 -7.11 -3.38
N ILE A 143 13.53 -7.22 -2.20
CA ILE A 143 12.77 -7.45 -0.95
C ILE A 143 11.78 -6.32 -0.63
N VAL A 144 12.14 -5.07 -0.90
CA VAL A 144 11.38 -3.88 -0.49
C VAL A 144 10.27 -3.58 -1.48
N PHE A 145 10.56 -3.71 -2.76
CA PHE A 145 9.67 -3.31 -3.84
C PHE A 145 9.00 -4.48 -4.55
N GLU A 146 9.31 -5.75 -4.21
CA GLU A 146 8.71 -6.94 -4.84
C GLU A 146 7.18 -6.88 -4.88
N ALA A 147 6.53 -6.44 -3.80
CA ALA A 147 5.07 -6.35 -3.77
C ALA A 147 4.54 -5.37 -4.82
N HIS A 148 5.23 -4.26 -5.03
CA HIS A 148 4.88 -3.27 -6.05
C HIS A 148 5.25 -3.75 -7.46
N GLU A 149 6.44 -4.32 -7.65
CA GLU A 149 6.87 -4.89 -8.92
C GLU A 149 5.87 -5.98 -9.39
N LYS A 150 5.39 -6.81 -8.47
CA LYS A 150 4.32 -7.78 -8.75
C LYS A 150 2.99 -7.10 -9.06
N TYR A 151 2.61 -6.06 -8.33
CA TYR A 151 1.39 -5.28 -8.58
C TYR A 151 1.39 -4.71 -10.02
N GLU A 152 2.50 -4.10 -10.43
CA GLU A 152 2.67 -3.54 -11.78
C GLU A 152 2.71 -4.63 -12.84
N CYS A 153 3.54 -5.66 -12.64
CA CYS A 153 3.68 -6.76 -13.60
C CYS A 153 2.34 -7.47 -13.83
N MET A 154 1.56 -7.69 -12.77
CA MET A 154 0.24 -8.33 -12.87
C MET A 154 -0.80 -7.43 -13.55
N GLN A 155 -0.49 -6.19 -13.88
CA GLN A 155 -1.44 -5.19 -14.38
C GLN A 155 -2.62 -4.97 -13.43
N PHE A 156 -2.35 -5.00 -12.12
CA PHE A 156 -3.41 -4.90 -11.11
C PHE A 156 -4.08 -3.52 -11.13
N GLU A 157 -3.34 -2.45 -11.45
CA GLU A 157 -3.91 -1.13 -11.67
C GLU A 157 -4.94 -1.14 -12.81
N GLN A 158 -4.59 -1.70 -13.96
CA GLN A 158 -5.48 -1.74 -15.13
C GLN A 158 -6.72 -2.59 -14.84
N ALA A 159 -6.56 -3.70 -14.12
CA ALA A 159 -7.69 -4.51 -13.66
C ALA A 159 -8.60 -3.69 -12.72
N SER A 160 -8.00 -2.98 -11.76
CA SER A 160 -8.73 -2.16 -10.79
C SER A 160 -9.52 -1.02 -11.46
N LEU A 161 -8.90 -0.31 -12.41
CA LEU A 161 -9.58 0.75 -13.16
C LEU A 161 -10.80 0.24 -13.93
N LYS A 162 -10.75 -0.99 -14.47
CA LYS A 162 -11.92 -1.63 -15.10
C LYS A 162 -12.97 -2.03 -14.07
N ILE A 163 -12.54 -2.60 -12.93
CA ILE A 163 -13.44 -2.96 -11.82
C ILE A 163 -14.20 -1.72 -11.33
N PHE A 164 -13.53 -0.58 -11.24
CA PHE A 164 -14.13 0.68 -10.79
C PHE A 164 -15.18 1.26 -11.75
N GLN A 165 -15.32 0.72 -12.97
CA GLN A 165 -16.41 1.05 -13.89
C GLN A 165 -17.65 0.15 -13.70
N LEU A 166 -17.55 -0.90 -12.87
CA LEU A 166 -18.70 -1.76 -12.57
C LEU A 166 -19.66 -1.09 -11.60
N ASP A 167 -20.93 -1.44 -11.71
CA ASP A 167 -21.93 -1.14 -10.68
C ASP A 167 -21.84 -2.19 -9.57
N PRO A 168 -21.41 -1.82 -8.33
CA PRO A 168 -21.31 -2.76 -7.23
C PRO A 168 -22.66 -3.37 -6.83
N GLU A 169 -23.79 -2.75 -7.15
CA GLU A 169 -25.11 -3.30 -6.82
C GLU A 169 -25.68 -4.20 -7.92
N SER A 170 -25.01 -4.31 -9.07
CA SER A 170 -25.45 -5.13 -10.19
C SER A 170 -25.51 -6.63 -9.84
N GLU A 171 -26.54 -7.30 -10.35
CA GLU A 171 -26.66 -8.76 -10.32
C GLU A 171 -25.54 -9.46 -11.09
N THR A 172 -24.96 -8.80 -12.11
CA THR A 172 -23.86 -9.34 -12.93
C THR A 172 -22.47 -9.08 -12.36
N PHE A 173 -22.37 -8.30 -11.27
CA PHE A 173 -21.08 -7.84 -10.75
C PHE A 173 -20.06 -8.96 -10.58
N ASP A 174 -20.44 -10.10 -9.98
CA ASP A 174 -19.50 -11.20 -9.74
C ASP A 174 -18.98 -11.81 -11.04
N ALA A 175 -19.82 -11.90 -12.06
CA ALA A 175 -19.43 -12.42 -13.37
C ALA A 175 -18.45 -11.46 -14.06
N ASP A 176 -18.78 -10.17 -14.08
CA ASP A 176 -17.98 -9.13 -14.72
C ASP A 176 -16.64 -8.92 -14.00
N PHE A 177 -16.66 -8.92 -12.66
CA PHE A 177 -15.47 -8.83 -11.81
C PHE A 177 -14.51 -10.00 -12.08
N ASN A 178 -15.01 -11.24 -12.09
CA ASN A 178 -14.19 -12.42 -12.37
C ASN A 178 -13.67 -12.43 -13.83
N ALA A 179 -14.46 -11.94 -14.78
CA ALA A 179 -14.03 -11.77 -16.17
C ALA A 179 -12.88 -10.76 -16.28
N ILE A 180 -12.95 -9.64 -15.55
CA ILE A 180 -11.85 -8.66 -15.52
C ILE A 180 -10.59 -9.26 -14.90
N LEU A 181 -10.70 -9.93 -13.74
CA LEU A 181 -9.54 -10.53 -13.08
C LEU A 181 -8.86 -11.59 -13.95
N SER A 182 -9.63 -12.43 -14.64
CA SER A 182 -9.09 -13.51 -15.47
C SER A 182 -8.49 -13.03 -16.80
N THR A 183 -8.91 -11.87 -17.31
CA THR A 183 -8.44 -11.34 -18.61
C THR A 183 -7.40 -10.24 -18.47
N SER A 184 -7.40 -9.52 -17.35
CA SER A 184 -6.53 -8.36 -17.14
C SER A 184 -5.31 -8.70 -16.29
N LEU A 185 -5.41 -9.66 -15.36
CA LEU A 185 -4.26 -10.03 -14.56
C LEU A 185 -3.30 -10.92 -15.36
N GLN A 186 -2.03 -10.56 -15.36
CA GLN A 186 -0.95 -11.35 -15.96
C GLN A 186 -0.25 -12.20 -14.91
N GLU A 187 0.22 -13.40 -15.30
CA GLU A 187 1.13 -14.18 -14.47
C GLU A 187 2.54 -13.57 -14.55
N CYS A 188 3.12 -13.34 -13.37
CA CYS A 188 4.47 -12.81 -13.21
C CYS A 188 5.39 -13.91 -12.71
N ASN A 189 6.53 -14.09 -13.38
CA ASN A 189 7.57 -15.05 -12.99
C ASN A 189 8.69 -14.37 -12.22
#